data_AF-A0A371IPH6-F1
#
_entry.id   AF-A0A371IPH6-F1
#
_cell.length_a   1.000
_cell.length_b   1.000
_cell.length_c   1.000
_cell.angle_alpha   90.00
_cell.angle_beta   90.00
_cell.angle_gamma   90.00
#
_symmetry.space_group_name_H-M   'P 1'
#
loop_
_entity.id
_entity.type
_entity.pdbx_description
1 polymer ?
#
loop_
_entity_poly.entity_id
_entity_poly.type
_entity_poly.pdbx_seq_one_letter_code
_entity_poly.pdbx_strand_id
1 'polypeptide(L)'
;NNLTEKDKLIKQIKLIEYLNSIKDILYPAGDYFILSNQDYQLSEYLLKNGKGSDTISYENLKFLSNNLEDVSNFIDYDIKDVIEHIDPSIKTTLSQDQISSLYDELKKISLDDNVNTEIKDEIKKLLQYRPE
;
A
#
# COMPACT_ATOMS: atom_id res chain seq x y z
N ASN A 1 1.35 -11.68 -13.09
CA ASN A 1 0.30 -12.08 -14.06
C ASN A 1 0.31 -11.12 -15.25
N ASN A 2 0.30 -11.60 -16.49
CA ASN A 2 0.25 -10.74 -17.68
C ASN A 2 -1.22 -10.38 -18.00
N LEU A 3 -1.61 -9.14 -17.74
CA LEU A 3 -2.92 -8.59 -18.10
C LEU A 3 -3.07 -8.48 -19.64
N THR A 4 -4.29 -8.67 -20.15
CA THR A 4 -4.56 -8.43 -21.58
C THR A 4 -4.52 -6.93 -21.91
N GLU A 5 -4.30 -6.58 -23.18
CA GLU A 5 -4.37 -5.19 -23.68
C GLU A 5 -5.66 -4.48 -23.23
N LYS A 6 -6.80 -5.19 -23.30
CA LYS A 6 -8.09 -4.68 -22.86
C LYS A 6 -8.11 -4.39 -21.35
N ASP A 7 -7.56 -5.28 -20.53
CA ASP A 7 -7.54 -5.10 -19.08
C ASP A 7 -6.64 -3.93 -18.67
N LYS A 8 -5.51 -3.75 -19.36
CA LYS A 8 -4.62 -2.60 -19.17
C LYS A 8 -5.32 -1.28 -19.48
N LEU A 9 -6.05 -1.21 -20.60
CA LEU A 9 -6.86 -0.05 -20.98
C LEU A 9 -7.95 0.27 -19.95
N ILE A 10 -8.66 -0.75 -19.46
CA ILE A 10 -9.68 -0.56 -18.42
C ILE A 10 -9.05 -0.02 -17.13
N LYS A 11 -7.90 -0.54 -16.70
CA LYS A 11 -7.17 -0.03 -15.52
C LYS A 11 -6.78 1.44 -15.70
N GLN A 12 -6.24 1.82 -16.86
CA GLN A 12 -5.86 3.21 -17.15
C GLN A 12 -7.04 4.18 -17.09
N ILE A 13 -8.20 3.80 -17.63
CA ILE A 13 -9.42 4.64 -17.58
C ILE A 13 -9.84 4.86 -16.13
N LYS A 14 -9.90 3.79 -15.32
CA LYS A 14 -10.30 3.89 -13.92
C LYS A 14 -9.34 4.73 -13.08
N LEU A 15 -8.04 4.63 -13.35
CA LEU A 15 -7.04 5.48 -12.68
C LEU A 15 -7.24 6.96 -13.01
N ILE A 16 -7.56 7.29 -14.27
CA ILE A 16 -7.88 8.67 -14.66
C ILE A 16 -9.14 9.17 -13.93
N GLU A 17 -10.16 8.33 -13.80
CA GLU A 17 -11.37 8.66 -13.03
C GLU A 17 -11.04 8.92 -11.55
N TYR A 18 -10.20 8.08 -10.95
CA TYR A 18 -9.70 8.27 -9.58
C TYR A 18 -8.95 9.60 -9.40
N LEU A 19 -7.99 9.88 -10.28
CA LEU A 19 -7.21 11.13 -10.27
C LEU A 19 -8.10 12.38 -10.40
N ASN A 20 -9.12 12.32 -11.26
CA ASN A 20 -10.10 13.40 -11.39
C ASN A 20 -10.93 13.60 -10.11
N SER A 21 -11.19 12.53 -9.36
CA SER A 21 -11.98 12.59 -8.11
C SER A 21 -11.26 13.32 -6.97
N ILE A 22 -9.93 13.23 -6.93
CA ILE A 22 -9.09 13.89 -5.92
C ILE A 22 -8.72 15.35 -6.28
N LYS A 23 -9.16 15.84 -7.46
CA LYS A 23 -8.97 17.22 -7.95
C LYS A 23 -7.51 17.68 -8.06
N ASP A 24 -6.58 16.74 -8.27
CA ASP A 24 -5.18 17.08 -8.46
C ASP A 24 -4.85 17.53 -9.89
N ILE A 25 -3.82 18.36 -10.05
CA ILE A 25 -3.30 18.77 -11.36
C ILE A 25 -2.51 17.59 -11.95
N LEU A 26 -3.10 16.92 -12.93
CA LEU A 26 -2.47 15.83 -13.68
C LEU A 26 -1.21 16.33 -14.43
N TYR A 27 -0.03 16.00 -13.91
CA TYR A 27 1.16 15.82 -14.72
C TYR A 27 1.26 14.33 -15.08
N PRO A 28 0.88 13.94 -16.32
CA PRO A 28 0.80 12.53 -16.73
C PRO A 28 2.17 11.87 -16.98
N ALA A 29 3.24 12.38 -16.36
CA ALA A 29 4.59 11.88 -16.51
C ALA A 29 5.32 11.88 -15.16
N GLY A 30 6.05 10.80 -14.87
CA GLY A 30 6.92 10.68 -13.70
C GLY A 30 6.24 10.05 -12.46
N ASP A 31 6.91 10.21 -11.33
CA ASP A 31 6.62 9.50 -10.07
C ASP A 31 5.20 9.72 -9.56
N TYR A 32 4.59 10.89 -9.82
CA TYR A 32 3.22 11.17 -9.40
C TYR A 32 2.21 10.14 -9.95
N PHE A 33 2.27 9.82 -11.25
CA PHE A 33 1.35 8.84 -11.84
C PHE A 33 1.58 7.43 -11.27
N ILE A 34 2.83 7.08 -10.96
CA ILE A 34 3.19 5.80 -10.35
C ILE A 34 2.59 5.70 -8.95
N LEU A 35 2.83 6.71 -8.11
CA LEU A 35 2.32 6.76 -6.73
C LEU A 35 0.78 6.74 -6.71
N SER A 36 0.13 7.48 -7.60
CA SER A 36 -1.34 7.45 -7.70
C SER A 36 -1.88 6.10 -8.16
N ASN A 37 -1.17 5.39 -9.06
CA ASN A 37 -1.56 4.05 -9.47
C ASN A 37 -1.40 3.03 -8.32
N GLN A 38 -0.34 3.16 -7.52
CA GLN A 38 -0.14 2.34 -6.33
C GLN A 38 -1.27 2.57 -5.32
N ASP A 39 -1.54 3.84 -4.99
CA ASP A 39 -2.60 4.24 -4.07
C ASP A 39 -3.98 3.77 -4.54
N TYR A 40 -4.30 3.95 -5.83
CA TYR A 40 -5.54 3.47 -6.44
C TYR A 40 -5.74 1.96 -6.25
N GLN A 41 -4.70 1.14 -6.49
CA GLN A 41 -4.83 -0.30 -6.36
C GLN A 41 -4.98 -0.76 -4.91
N LEU A 42 -4.31 -0.11 -3.96
CA LEU A 42 -4.56 -0.36 -2.53
C LEU A 42 -5.98 0.04 -2.14
N SER A 43 -6.48 1.15 -2.66
CA SER A 43 -7.86 1.60 -2.45
C SER A 43 -8.88 0.58 -2.98
N GLU A 44 -8.68 0.05 -4.19
CA GLU A 44 -9.51 -1.02 -4.75
C GLU A 44 -9.46 -2.31 -3.93
N TYR A 45 -8.28 -2.68 -3.41
CA TYR A 45 -8.14 -3.83 -2.52
C TYR A 45 -8.94 -3.64 -1.24
N LEU A 46 -8.84 -2.46 -0.61
CA LEU A 46 -9.59 -2.10 0.58
C LEU A 46 -11.10 -2.16 0.34
N LEU A 47 -11.58 -1.55 -0.74
CA LEU A 47 -13.00 -1.53 -1.10
C LEU A 47 -13.55 -2.94 -1.35
N LYS A 48 -12.80 -3.79 -2.06
CA LYS A 48 -13.19 -5.20 -2.30
C LYS A 48 -13.30 -6.01 -1.00
N ASN A 49 -12.59 -5.60 0.04
CA ASN A 49 -12.63 -6.23 1.36
C ASN A 49 -13.55 -5.49 2.36
N GLY A 50 -14.45 -4.64 1.87
CA GLY A 50 -15.46 -3.95 2.68
C GLY A 50 -14.89 -2.86 3.60
N LYS A 51 -13.71 -2.32 3.28
CA LYS A 51 -13.07 -1.20 3.98
C LYS A 51 -13.32 0.12 3.27
N GLY A 52 -12.99 1.23 3.93
CA GLY A 52 -12.97 2.55 3.29
C GLY A 52 -11.83 2.67 2.28
N SER A 53 -11.93 3.59 1.32
CA SER A 53 -10.94 3.80 0.26
C SER A 53 -9.65 4.51 0.71
N ASP A 54 -9.64 5.08 1.92
CA ASP A 54 -8.52 5.87 2.45
C ASP A 54 -7.35 4.99 2.86
N THR A 55 -6.30 4.96 2.04
CA THR A 55 -5.12 4.11 2.23
C THR A 55 -4.21 4.55 3.39
N ILE A 56 -4.42 5.74 3.96
CA ILE A 56 -3.55 6.31 5.00
C ILE A 56 -4.18 6.30 6.40
N SER A 57 -5.45 5.92 6.54
CA SER A 57 -6.09 5.80 7.85
C SER A 57 -5.47 4.65 8.66
N TYR A 58 -5.42 4.82 9.99
CA TYR A 58 -4.87 3.81 10.91
C TYR A 58 -5.47 2.42 10.71
N GLU A 59 -6.80 2.32 10.64
CA GLU A 59 -7.50 1.03 10.50
C GLU A 59 -7.20 0.35 9.16
N ASN A 60 -7.09 1.13 8.08
CA ASN A 60 -6.78 0.59 6.78
C ASN A 60 -5.31 0.20 6.66
N LEU A 61 -4.37 0.99 7.20
CA LEU A 61 -2.96 0.60 7.28
C LEU A 61 -2.79 -0.69 8.06
N LYS A 62 -3.44 -0.82 9.22
CA LYS A 62 -3.43 -2.04 10.01
C LYS A 62 -3.97 -3.24 9.22
N PHE A 63 -5.07 -3.04 8.50
CA PHE A 63 -5.64 -4.07 7.64
C PHE A 63 -4.69 -4.47 6.51
N LEU A 64 -4.08 -3.52 5.81
CA LEU A 64 -3.12 -3.77 4.75
C LEU A 64 -1.91 -4.55 5.26
N SER A 65 -1.30 -4.11 6.39
CA SER A 65 -0.18 -4.81 7.02
C SER A 65 -0.49 -6.28 7.30
N ASN A 66 -1.67 -6.57 7.85
CA ASN A 66 -2.05 -7.93 8.21
C ASN A 66 -2.40 -8.83 7.01
N ASN A 67 -2.47 -8.28 5.79
CA ASN A 67 -2.84 -9.01 4.58
C ASN A 67 -1.82 -8.79 3.44
N LEU A 68 -0.55 -8.56 3.77
CA LEU A 68 0.50 -8.21 2.79
C LEU A 68 0.69 -9.25 1.68
N GLU A 69 0.52 -10.54 1.95
CA GLU A 69 0.58 -11.58 0.92
C GLU A 69 -0.54 -11.46 -0.11
N ASP A 70 -1.78 -11.28 0.36
CA ASP A 70 -2.94 -11.12 -0.51
C ASP A 70 -2.87 -9.80 -1.27
N VAL A 71 -2.40 -8.72 -0.63
CA VAL A 71 -2.13 -7.43 -1.29
C VAL A 71 -1.09 -7.61 -2.40
N SER A 72 0.03 -8.28 -2.13
CA SER A 72 1.09 -8.55 -3.11
C SER A 72 0.58 -9.31 -4.33
N ASN A 73 -0.34 -10.25 -4.13
CA ASN A 73 -0.97 -10.99 -5.23
C ASN A 73 -2.02 -10.18 -6.01
N PHE A 74 -2.59 -9.14 -5.40
CA PHE A 74 -3.65 -8.33 -5.98
C PHE A 74 -3.12 -7.20 -6.88
N ILE A 75 -2.06 -6.55 -6.45
CA ILE A 75 -1.46 -5.39 -7.12
C ILE A 75 -0.58 -5.80 -8.31
N ASP A 76 -0.15 -4.81 -9.11
CA ASP A 76 0.76 -5.01 -10.24
C ASP A 76 2.13 -4.33 -10.11
N TYR A 77 2.55 -4.07 -8.86
CA TYR A 77 3.85 -3.46 -8.53
C TYR A 77 4.53 -4.18 -7.36
N ASP A 78 5.78 -3.82 -7.08
CA ASP A 78 6.64 -4.57 -6.16
C ASP A 78 6.21 -4.44 -4.70
N ILE A 79 6.41 -5.51 -3.92
CA ILE A 79 6.08 -5.55 -2.50
C ILE A 79 6.84 -4.50 -1.69
N LYS A 80 8.06 -4.14 -2.12
CA LYS A 80 8.84 -3.04 -1.54
C LYS A 80 8.04 -1.74 -1.51
N ASP A 81 7.40 -1.38 -2.62
CA ASP A 81 6.62 -0.15 -2.71
C ASP A 81 5.36 -0.20 -1.84
N VAL A 82 4.78 -1.40 -1.64
CA VAL A 82 3.68 -1.59 -0.67
C VAL A 82 4.18 -1.29 0.74
N ILE A 83 5.31 -1.87 1.14
CA ILE A 83 5.90 -1.67 2.47
C ILE A 83 6.24 -0.20 2.70
N GLU A 84 6.78 0.50 1.70
CA GLU A 84 7.01 1.95 1.74
C GLU A 84 5.68 2.72 1.87
N HIS A 85 4.63 2.33 1.12
CA HIS A 85 3.31 2.96 1.24
C HIS A 85 2.69 2.75 2.62
N ILE A 86 2.87 1.59 3.25
CA ILE A 86 2.29 1.31 4.58
C ILE A 86 3.20 1.75 5.75
N ASP A 87 4.39 2.29 5.47
CA ASP A 87 5.29 2.83 6.50
C ASP A 87 4.54 3.83 7.39
N PRO A 88 4.40 3.56 8.69
CA PRO A 88 3.71 4.45 9.61
C PRO A 88 4.41 5.80 9.80
N SER A 89 5.74 5.87 9.66
CA SER A 89 6.54 7.06 9.99
C SER A 89 6.30 8.23 9.05
N ILE A 90 5.90 7.96 7.80
CA ILE A 90 5.62 9.00 6.81
C ILE A 90 4.17 9.50 6.88
N LYS A 91 3.35 9.00 7.82
CA LYS A 91 1.92 9.34 7.94
C LYS A 91 1.73 10.46 8.96
N THR A 92 1.58 11.67 8.46
CA THR A 92 1.46 12.90 9.26
C THR A 92 0.17 12.99 10.08
N THR A 93 -0.84 12.17 9.77
CA THR A 93 -2.15 12.16 10.43
C THR A 93 -2.26 11.19 11.60
N LEU A 94 -1.27 10.30 11.79
CA LEU A 94 -1.29 9.29 12.85
C LEU A 94 -0.72 9.83 14.16
N SER A 95 -1.26 9.36 15.28
CA SER A 95 -0.66 9.59 16.59
C SER A 95 0.55 8.69 16.82
N GLN A 96 1.42 9.05 17.77
CA GLN A 96 2.59 8.24 18.13
C GLN A 96 2.22 6.83 18.62
N ASP A 97 1.08 6.69 19.30
CA ASP A 97 0.56 5.40 19.76
C ASP A 97 0.11 4.53 18.57
N GLN A 98 -0.54 5.14 17.58
CA GLN A 98 -0.94 4.45 16.35
C GLN A 98 0.27 4.00 15.54
N ILE A 99 1.27 4.88 15.38
CA ILE A 99 2.55 4.58 14.72
C ILE A 99 3.22 3.39 15.41
N SER A 100 3.34 3.44 16.74
CA SER A 100 3.96 2.36 17.52
C SER A 100 3.20 1.05 17.39
N SER A 101 1.86 1.09 17.43
CA SER A 101 1.03 -0.09 17.26
C SER A 101 1.20 -0.72 15.87
N LEU A 102 1.30 0.08 14.80
CA LEU A 102 1.51 -0.45 13.45
C LEU A 102 2.88 -1.11 13.30
N TYR A 103 3.92 -0.49 13.88
CA TYR A 103 5.25 -1.10 13.91
C TYR A 103 5.28 -2.42 14.67
N ASP A 104 4.53 -2.55 15.76
CA ASP A 104 4.42 -3.80 16.49
C ASP A 104 3.74 -4.89 15.66
N GLU A 105 2.72 -4.57 14.85
CA GLU A 105 2.13 -5.55 13.93
C GLU A 105 3.13 -5.98 12.85
N LEU A 106 3.84 -5.03 12.22
CA LEU A 106 4.88 -5.33 11.23
C LEU A 106 5.99 -6.20 11.83
N LYS A 107 6.41 -5.93 13.07
CA LYS A 107 7.39 -6.74 13.77
C LYS A 107 6.90 -8.19 13.96
N LYS A 108 5.63 -8.40 14.32
CA LYS A 108 5.07 -9.77 14.43
C LYS A 108 5.11 -10.49 13.09
N ILE A 109 4.70 -9.84 12.00
CA ILE A 109 4.71 -10.39 10.64
C ILE A 109 6.14 -10.77 10.24
N SER A 110 7.13 -9.92 10.53
CA SER A 110 8.54 -10.19 10.21
C SER A 110 9.13 -11.43 10.89
N LEU A 111 8.49 -11.88 11.97
CA LEU A 111 8.88 -13.04 12.77
C LEU A 111 8.01 -14.27 12.50
N ASP A 112 6.93 -14.15 11.73
CA ASP A 112 6.04 -15.27 11.42
C ASP A 112 6.66 -16.17 10.34
N ASP A 113 6.78 -17.47 10.63
CA ASP A 113 7.38 -18.45 9.72
C ASP A 113 6.49 -18.79 8.53
N ASN A 114 5.20 -18.46 8.57
CA ASN A 114 4.26 -18.73 7.48
C ASN A 114 4.24 -17.61 6.43
N VAL A 115 4.87 -16.46 6.72
CA VAL A 115 4.91 -15.33 5.80
C VAL A 115 6.08 -15.47 4.82
N ASN A 116 5.83 -15.10 3.56
CA ASN A 116 6.83 -15.08 2.50
C ASN A 116 8.11 -14.34 2.93
N THR A 117 9.27 -14.93 2.62
CA THR A 117 10.58 -14.40 3.03
C THR A 117 10.86 -12.99 2.46
N GLU A 118 10.41 -12.69 1.25
CA GLU A 118 10.58 -11.38 0.63
C GLU A 118 9.85 -10.28 1.43
N ILE A 119 8.59 -10.54 1.83
CA ILE A 119 7.83 -9.64 2.71
C ILE A 119 8.56 -9.43 4.04
N LYS A 120 9.02 -10.53 4.66
CA LYS A 120 9.74 -10.47 5.94
C LYS A 120 11.00 -9.61 5.84
N ASP A 121 11.75 -9.75 4.74
CA ASP A 121 13.00 -9.04 4.55
C ASP A 121 12.79 -7.55 4.26
N GLU A 122 11.79 -7.18 3.47
CA GLU A 122 11.43 -5.76 3.28
C GLU A 122 10.94 -5.11 4.58
N ILE A 123 10.12 -5.81 5.38
CA ILE A 123 9.71 -5.30 6.70
C ILE A 123 10.93 -5.14 7.63
N LYS A 124 11.86 -6.09 7.65
CA LYS A 124 13.07 -5.98 8.49
C LYS A 124 13.92 -4.79 8.09
N LYS A 125 14.07 -4.51 6.78
CA LYS A 125 14.76 -3.31 6.30
C LYS A 125 14.08 -2.05 6.83
N LEU A 126 12.76 -1.95 6.70
CA LEU A 126 12.00 -0.82 7.24
C LEU A 126 12.24 -0.64 8.75
N LEU A 127 12.15 -1.73 9.52
CA LEU A 127 12.32 -1.71 10.98
C LEU A 127 13.73 -1.33 11.44
N GLN A 128 14.77 -1.52 10.61
CA GLN A 128 16.13 -1.08 10.93
C GLN A 128 16.29 0.45 10.92
N TYR A 129 15.45 1.15 10.18
CA TYR A 129 15.50 2.61 10.04
C TYR A 129 14.47 3.35 10.91
N ARG A 130 13.82 2.66 11.86
CA ARG A 130 12.84 3.26 12.76
C ARG A 130 13.48 4.43 13.54
N PRO A 131 13.00 5.68 13.37
CA PRO A 131 13.39 6.75 14.26
C PRO A 131 12.81 6.46 15.67
N GLU A 132 13.67 6.55 16.69
CA GLU A 132 13.30 6.40 18.10
C GLU A 132 12.28 7.46 18.55
#